data_AF-A0A7U9L4G4-F1
#
_entry.id   AF-A0A7U9L4G4-F1
#
_cell.length_a   1.000
_cell.length_b   1.000
_cell.length_c   1.000
_cell.angle_alpha   90.00
_cell.angle_beta   90.00
_cell.angle_gamma   90.00
#
_symmetry.space_group_name_H-M   'P 1'
#
loop_
_entity.id
_entity.type
_entity.pdbx_description
1 polymer ?
#
loop_
_entity_poly.entity_id
_entity_poly.type
_entity_poly.pdbx_seq_one_letter_code
_entity_poly.pdbx_strand_id
1 'polypeptide(L)'
;MKASTRKKIVATMVAMGTSVTLMLGTSGTGTAAPAVPSLRAYGITGDGTLMAGFKTDRPQVLDWVRAVDGLVGDTSLIGIDFRVQDGLLYGVGNKGGIYTIKIPTGDEDVQVTKVSQLQYDLRGTAFGVDFNPAADRLRVISDNGQNLRHNLNNHTTVQDQNLNFPGEEGAAKGVTAAAYTNNDRSAATATTLADVDTTNDQIVLQSPANSGTLAPTGKLGVNAGLKAGLDIYSTLSDGQTVDNAAFASLTPNGAANPSLYSVNVLTGQATPIRQFPLNITDLAVSLTGT
;
A
#
# COMPACT_ATOMS: atom_id res chain seq x y z
N MET A 1 -84.05 -22.68 -29.30
CA MET A 1 -84.08 -21.64 -30.37
C MET A 1 -82.79 -20.83 -30.29
N LYS A 2 -82.08 -20.72 -31.44
CA LYS A 2 -80.88 -19.91 -31.72
C LYS A 2 -79.56 -20.35 -31.03
N ALA A 3 -78.39 -20.35 -31.66
CA ALA A 3 -77.90 -20.61 -33.02
C ALA A 3 -76.35 -20.60 -32.95
N SER A 4 -75.70 -21.50 -33.70
CA SER A 4 -74.38 -21.37 -34.40
C SER A 4 -73.18 -20.80 -33.61
N THR A 5 -71.98 -21.41 -33.63
CA THR A 5 -71.03 -21.24 -34.75
C THR A 5 -69.80 -22.14 -34.59
N ARG A 6 -69.51 -22.96 -35.61
CA ARG A 6 -68.23 -23.67 -35.79
C ARG A 6 -67.17 -22.69 -36.33
N LYS A 7 -66.02 -22.54 -35.67
CA LYS A 7 -64.85 -21.84 -36.21
C LYS A 7 -63.88 -22.84 -36.85
N LYS A 8 -63.53 -22.53 -38.10
CA LYS A 8 -62.53 -23.23 -38.94
C LYS A 8 -61.12 -22.80 -38.51
N ILE A 9 -60.20 -23.76 -38.60
CA ILE A 9 -58.75 -23.64 -38.40
C ILE A 9 -58.17 -22.88 -39.60
N VAL A 10 -57.31 -21.90 -39.34
CA VAL A 10 -56.42 -21.27 -40.34
C VAL A 10 -54.99 -21.54 -39.89
N ALA A 11 -54.24 -22.25 -40.73
CA ALA A 11 -52.81 -22.49 -40.57
C ALA A 11 -52.03 -21.31 -41.18
N THR A 12 -51.10 -20.74 -40.42
CA THR A 12 -50.16 -19.73 -40.92
C THR A 12 -48.79 -20.37 -41.07
N MET A 13 -48.37 -20.60 -42.32
CA MET A 13 -46.98 -20.86 -42.70
C MET A 13 -46.18 -19.56 -42.54
N VAL A 14 -45.14 -19.58 -41.71
CA VAL A 14 -44.07 -18.58 -41.74
C VAL A 14 -42.84 -19.25 -42.34
N ALA A 15 -42.42 -18.78 -43.50
CA ALA A 15 -41.21 -19.21 -44.17
C ALA A 15 -39.97 -18.69 -43.43
N MET A 16 -39.06 -19.58 -43.04
CA MET A 16 -37.74 -19.22 -42.52
C MET A 16 -36.80 -18.89 -43.67
N GLY A 17 -36.42 -17.61 -43.80
CA GLY A 17 -35.29 -17.19 -44.62
C GLY A 17 -34.01 -17.27 -43.78
N THR A 18 -33.06 -18.12 -44.17
CA THR A 18 -31.73 -18.19 -43.57
C THR A 18 -30.83 -17.13 -44.18
N SER A 19 -30.63 -16.01 -43.48
CA SER A 19 -29.56 -15.06 -43.78
C SER A 19 -28.25 -15.55 -43.14
N VAL A 20 -27.29 -15.94 -43.98
CA VAL A 20 -25.92 -16.21 -43.54
C VAL A 20 -25.21 -14.87 -43.36
N THR A 21 -25.14 -14.40 -42.12
CA THR A 21 -24.33 -13.23 -41.77
C THR A 21 -22.89 -13.69 -41.52
N LEU A 22 -21.98 -13.30 -42.42
CA LEU A 22 -20.54 -13.47 -42.23
C LEU A 22 -20.11 -12.52 -41.10
N MET A 23 -19.95 -13.02 -39.88
CA MET A 23 -19.34 -12.25 -38.79
C MET A 23 -17.84 -12.15 -39.05
N LEU A 24 -17.38 -10.99 -39.53
CA LEU A 24 -15.98 -10.62 -39.40
C LEU A 24 -15.71 -10.45 -37.91
N GLY A 25 -14.98 -11.41 -37.31
CA GLY A 25 -14.47 -11.28 -35.96
C GLY A 25 -13.53 -10.08 -35.91
N THR A 26 -13.96 -9.02 -35.21
CA THR A 26 -13.05 -7.97 -34.79
C THR A 26 -12.16 -8.58 -33.72
N SER A 27 -10.88 -8.74 -34.03
CA SER A 27 -9.84 -9.02 -33.04
C SER A 27 -9.88 -7.91 -32.00
N GLY A 28 -10.46 -8.22 -30.84
CA GLY A 28 -10.41 -7.34 -29.69
C GLY A 28 -8.94 -7.06 -29.38
N THR A 29 -8.55 -5.80 -29.50
CA THR A 29 -7.30 -5.30 -28.92
C THR A 29 -7.45 -5.37 -27.41
N GLY A 30 -7.23 -6.55 -26.84
CA GLY A 30 -7.02 -6.68 -25.41
C GLY A 30 -5.79 -5.86 -25.08
N THR A 31 -5.97 -4.69 -24.49
CA THR A 31 -4.89 -3.95 -23.84
C THR A 31 -4.36 -4.87 -22.76
N ALA A 32 -3.20 -5.48 -22.99
CA ALA A 32 -2.50 -6.22 -21.95
C ALA A 32 -2.36 -5.28 -20.76
N ALA A 33 -2.76 -5.73 -19.57
CA ALA A 33 -2.49 -4.99 -18.36
C ALA A 33 -0.98 -4.70 -18.30
N PRO A 34 -0.55 -3.48 -17.94
CA PRO A 34 0.87 -3.16 -17.86
C PRO A 34 1.58 -4.18 -16.96
N ALA A 35 2.74 -4.64 -17.41
CA ALA A 35 3.52 -5.61 -16.65
C ALA A 35 3.96 -4.98 -15.32
N VAL A 36 3.80 -5.72 -14.23
CA VAL A 36 4.28 -5.32 -12.90
C VAL A 36 5.81 -5.24 -12.95
N PRO A 37 6.44 -4.12 -12.57
CA PRO A 37 7.90 -4.01 -12.59
C PRO A 37 8.51 -4.98 -11.56
N SER A 38 9.66 -5.57 -11.87
CA SER A 38 10.39 -6.46 -10.96
C SER A 38 11.37 -5.66 -10.10
N LEU A 39 10.87 -5.14 -8.99
CA LEU A 39 11.63 -4.30 -8.06
C LEU A 39 12.00 -5.09 -6.81
N ARG A 40 13.18 -4.83 -6.26
CA ARG A 40 13.58 -5.33 -4.94
C ARG A 40 12.72 -4.69 -3.86
N ALA A 41 12.13 -5.51 -3.01
CA ALA A 41 11.37 -5.06 -1.86
C ALA A 41 11.69 -5.93 -0.63
N TYR A 42 11.39 -5.35 0.52
CA TYR A 42 11.53 -5.97 1.84
C TYR A 42 10.20 -5.84 2.55
N GLY A 43 9.88 -6.78 3.43
CA GLY A 43 8.67 -6.72 4.22
C GLY A 43 8.85 -7.31 5.60
N ILE A 44 7.99 -6.90 6.52
CA ILE A 44 7.92 -7.44 7.88
C ILE A 44 6.65 -8.27 8.05
N THR A 45 6.73 -9.33 8.86
CA THR A 45 5.56 -10.09 9.26
C THR A 45 4.63 -9.28 10.16
N GLY A 46 3.36 -9.65 10.24
CA GLY A 46 2.37 -8.93 11.05
C GLY A 46 2.67 -8.88 12.55
N ASP A 47 3.52 -9.75 13.09
CA ASP A 47 4.02 -9.65 14.47
C ASP A 47 5.28 -8.78 14.59
N GLY A 48 5.87 -8.37 13.47
CA GLY A 48 7.05 -7.51 13.38
C GLY A 48 8.36 -8.19 13.78
N THR A 49 8.39 -9.52 13.86
CA THR A 49 9.56 -10.28 14.37
C THR A 49 10.40 -10.90 13.27
N LEU A 50 9.84 -11.08 12.07
CA LEU A 50 10.55 -11.57 10.90
C LEU A 50 10.56 -10.52 9.79
N MET A 51 11.63 -10.54 9.00
CA MET A 51 11.73 -9.81 7.74
C MET A 51 11.93 -10.78 6.59
N ALA A 52 11.51 -10.36 5.40
CA ALA A 52 11.72 -11.09 4.17
C ALA A 52 12.17 -10.15 3.03
N GLY A 53 13.02 -10.66 2.15
CA GLY A 53 13.34 -10.03 0.87
C GLY A 53 12.60 -10.71 -0.28
N PHE A 54 12.12 -9.94 -1.26
CA PHE A 54 11.42 -10.48 -2.43
C PHE A 54 11.54 -9.54 -3.65
N LYS A 55 10.88 -9.93 -4.74
CA LYS A 55 10.66 -9.08 -5.92
C LYS A 55 9.16 -8.82 -6.13
N THR A 56 8.78 -7.59 -6.45
CA THR A 56 7.38 -7.14 -6.58
C THR A 56 6.57 -7.85 -7.67
N ASP A 57 7.23 -8.41 -8.71
CA ASP A 57 6.59 -9.22 -9.77
C ASP A 57 6.30 -10.67 -9.36
N ARG A 58 6.88 -11.14 -8.24
CA ARG A 58 6.80 -12.53 -7.78
C ARG A 58 6.78 -12.65 -6.23
N PRO A 59 5.90 -11.92 -5.52
CA PRO A 59 5.90 -11.87 -4.05
C PRO A 59 5.62 -13.22 -3.37
N GLN A 60 5.13 -14.23 -4.13
CA GLN A 60 4.99 -15.60 -3.66
C GLN A 60 6.34 -16.34 -3.47
N VAL A 61 7.45 -15.77 -3.96
CA VAL A 61 8.82 -16.29 -3.81
C VAL A 61 9.62 -15.30 -2.97
N LEU A 62 10.02 -15.73 -1.77
CA LEU A 62 10.87 -14.95 -0.87
C LEU A 62 12.32 -15.38 -1.08
N ASP A 63 13.21 -14.40 -1.28
CA ASP A 63 14.65 -14.64 -1.43
C ASP A 63 15.28 -15.11 -0.10
N TRP A 64 14.77 -14.58 1.00
CA TRP A 64 15.12 -14.98 2.36
C TRP A 64 14.01 -14.59 3.33
N VAL A 65 14.02 -15.25 4.49
CA VAL A 65 13.22 -14.92 5.68
C VAL A 65 14.13 -15.07 6.89
N ARG A 66 14.21 -14.04 7.72
CA ARG A 66 15.17 -13.93 8.84
C ARG A 66 14.52 -13.24 10.03
N ALA A 67 14.99 -13.57 11.24
CA ALA A 67 14.52 -12.89 12.44
C ALA A 67 15.09 -11.47 12.51
N VAL A 68 14.36 -10.59 13.20
CA VAL A 68 14.83 -9.25 13.56
C VAL A 68 15.54 -9.34 14.91
N ASP A 69 16.81 -8.96 14.95
CA ASP A 69 17.67 -9.00 16.13
C ASP A 69 18.32 -7.63 16.40
N GLY A 70 18.60 -7.32 17.66
CA GLY A 70 19.19 -6.04 18.09
C GLY A 70 18.20 -4.97 18.56
N LEU A 71 16.92 -5.30 18.75
CA LEU A 71 15.94 -4.39 19.35
C LEU A 71 16.29 -4.09 20.82
N VAL A 72 16.17 -2.82 21.23
CA VAL A 72 16.51 -2.35 22.60
C VAL A 72 15.32 -1.60 23.20
N GLY A 73 14.58 -2.29 24.08
CA GLY A 73 13.36 -1.78 24.73
C GLY A 73 12.09 -1.98 23.90
N ASP A 74 12.24 -2.22 22.60
CA ASP A 74 11.19 -2.68 21.69
C ASP A 74 11.26 -4.22 21.55
N THR A 75 10.18 -4.86 21.13
CA THR A 75 10.12 -6.32 20.92
C THR A 75 9.72 -6.73 19.51
N SER A 76 9.26 -5.78 18.70
CA SER A 76 8.91 -5.98 17.30
C SER A 76 8.95 -4.67 16.53
N LEU A 77 9.08 -4.75 15.20
CA LEU A 77 8.89 -3.62 14.30
C LEU A 77 7.40 -3.40 14.00
N ILE A 78 6.98 -2.15 13.81
CA ILE A 78 5.62 -1.77 13.41
C ILE A 78 5.54 -1.28 11.97
N GLY A 79 6.68 -0.88 11.39
CA GLY A 79 6.77 -0.47 9.99
C GLY A 79 8.21 -0.18 9.59
N ILE A 80 8.48 -0.21 8.29
CA ILE A 80 9.81 -0.01 7.69
C ILE A 80 9.73 0.93 6.49
N ASP A 81 10.79 1.70 6.23
CA ASP A 81 10.92 2.49 5.01
C ASP A 81 12.37 2.93 4.74
N PHE A 82 12.71 3.23 3.48
CA PHE A 82 13.98 3.79 3.08
C PHE A 82 14.02 5.31 3.23
N ARG A 83 15.04 5.82 3.91
CA ARG A 83 15.29 7.25 3.96
C ARG A 83 16.11 7.70 2.76
N VAL A 84 15.53 8.53 1.89
CA VAL A 84 16.17 9.03 0.66
C VAL A 84 17.49 9.80 0.92
N GLN A 85 17.65 10.43 2.10
CA GLN A 85 18.82 11.27 2.41
C GLN A 85 20.12 10.49 2.59
N ASP A 86 20.05 9.25 3.06
CA ASP A 86 21.20 8.37 3.32
C ASP A 86 21.11 7.00 2.65
N GLY A 87 19.95 6.65 2.07
CA GLY A 87 19.71 5.41 1.36
C GLY A 87 19.58 4.19 2.28
N LEU A 88 19.48 4.39 3.59
CA LEU A 88 19.38 3.29 4.55
C LEU A 88 17.91 2.87 4.73
N LEU A 89 17.70 1.59 4.97
CA LEU A 89 16.42 1.06 5.45
C LEU A 89 16.30 1.33 6.94
N TYR A 90 15.16 1.84 7.36
CA TYR A 90 14.82 2.09 8.75
C TYR A 90 13.61 1.27 9.16
N GLY A 91 13.47 1.06 10.47
CA GLY A 91 12.27 0.52 11.09
C GLY A 91 11.91 1.26 12.36
N VAL A 92 10.62 1.28 12.68
CA VAL A 92 10.10 1.76 13.96
C VAL A 92 9.69 0.57 14.81
N GLY A 93 10.08 0.55 16.08
CA GLY A 93 9.72 -0.47 17.04
C GLY A 93 8.39 -0.19 17.74
N ASN A 94 7.80 -1.21 18.35
CA ASN A 94 6.50 -1.15 19.03
C ASN A 94 6.46 -0.30 20.33
N LYS A 95 7.60 0.22 20.78
CA LYS A 95 7.75 1.23 21.84
C LYS A 95 8.37 2.54 21.31
N GLY A 96 8.36 2.72 19.99
CA GLY A 96 8.79 3.94 19.32
C GLY A 96 10.30 4.08 19.16
N GLY A 97 11.10 3.03 19.39
CA GLY A 97 12.50 3.06 18.99
C GLY A 97 12.61 3.18 17.48
N ILE A 98 13.57 3.97 16.99
CA ILE A 98 13.84 4.09 15.55
C ILE A 98 15.18 3.45 15.28
N TYR A 99 15.22 2.57 14.30
CA TYR A 99 16.35 1.70 14.02
C TYR A 99 16.79 1.85 12.57
N THR A 100 18.09 1.82 12.32
CA THR A 100 18.62 1.46 11.01
C THR A 100 18.62 -0.06 10.88
N ILE A 101 18.31 -0.58 9.70
CA ILE A 101 18.22 -2.00 9.41
C ILE A 101 19.33 -2.38 8.42
N LYS A 102 20.14 -3.38 8.78
CA LYS A 102 21.13 -3.96 7.88
C LYS A 102 20.54 -5.18 7.16
N ILE A 103 20.41 -5.08 5.84
CA ILE A 103 19.93 -6.18 5.00
C ILE A 103 20.94 -7.35 5.05
N PRO A 104 20.50 -8.60 5.27
CA PRO A 104 21.37 -9.75 5.33
C PRO A 104 21.97 -10.06 3.95
N THR A 105 23.22 -10.49 3.96
CA THR A 105 24.00 -10.89 2.77
C THR A 105 24.24 -12.40 2.70
N GLY A 106 23.92 -13.14 3.77
CA GLY A 106 23.99 -14.59 3.84
C GLY A 106 22.92 -15.18 4.75
N ASP A 107 23.34 -16.06 5.66
CA ASP A 107 22.45 -16.81 6.55
C ASP A 107 22.21 -16.13 7.91
N GLU A 108 22.81 -14.96 8.14
CA GLU A 108 22.59 -14.17 9.34
C GLU A 108 21.17 -13.62 9.45
N ASP A 109 20.74 -13.40 10.70
CA ASP A 109 19.50 -12.67 11.00
C ASP A 109 19.62 -11.19 10.66
N VAL A 110 18.48 -10.52 10.51
CA VAL A 110 18.43 -9.08 10.25
C VAL A 110 18.87 -8.33 11.50
N GLN A 111 19.95 -7.56 11.36
CA GLN A 111 20.50 -6.77 12.46
C GLN A 111 19.94 -5.35 12.42
N VAL A 112 19.36 -4.92 13.53
CA VAL A 112 18.88 -3.55 13.71
C VAL A 112 19.70 -2.80 14.75
N THR A 113 19.86 -1.50 14.57
CA THR A 113 20.60 -0.65 15.52
C THR A 113 19.76 0.57 15.86
N LYS A 114 19.49 0.76 17.15
CA LYS A 114 18.68 1.90 17.62
C LYS A 114 19.47 3.19 17.41
N VAL A 115 18.89 4.13 16.67
CA VAL A 115 19.50 5.42 16.34
C VAL A 115 18.70 6.61 16.86
N SER A 116 17.43 6.41 17.21
CA SER A 116 16.59 7.45 17.79
C SER A 116 15.41 6.85 18.57
N GLN A 117 14.58 7.71 19.15
CA GLN A 117 13.41 7.35 19.94
C GLN A 117 12.30 8.38 19.71
N LEU A 118 11.07 7.90 19.50
CA LEU A 118 9.89 8.76 19.52
C LEU A 118 9.65 9.32 20.92
N GLN A 119 9.33 10.61 21.00
CA GLN A 119 9.05 11.30 22.28
C GLN A 119 7.59 11.13 22.76
N TYR A 120 6.75 10.51 21.94
CA TYR A 120 5.34 10.24 22.22
C TYR A 120 5.08 8.74 22.13
N ASP A 121 4.28 8.22 23.06
CA ASP A 121 3.82 6.85 23.01
C ASP A 121 2.99 6.59 21.75
N LEU A 122 3.17 5.40 21.17
CA LEU A 122 2.35 4.91 20.07
C LEU A 122 0.95 4.56 20.57
N ARG A 123 -0.09 5.00 19.85
CA ARG A 123 -1.49 4.78 20.19
C ARG A 123 -2.18 4.09 19.03
N GLY A 124 -2.63 2.86 19.24
CA GLY A 124 -3.25 2.06 18.19
C GLY A 124 -2.66 0.65 18.14
N THR A 125 -3.04 -0.10 17.12
CA THR A 125 -2.62 -1.49 16.91
C THR A 125 -2.09 -1.76 15.49
N ALA A 126 -2.30 -0.83 14.56
CA ALA A 126 -1.76 -0.86 13.21
C ALA A 126 -1.25 0.53 12.83
N PHE A 127 -0.13 0.57 12.12
CA PHE A 127 0.65 1.80 11.93
C PHE A 127 1.19 1.87 10.50
N GLY A 128 1.21 3.08 9.94
CA GLY A 128 1.95 3.41 8.72
C GLY A 128 3.22 4.17 9.08
N VAL A 129 4.33 3.85 8.42
CA VAL A 129 5.65 4.43 8.68
C VAL A 129 6.29 4.76 7.33
N ASP A 130 6.69 6.02 7.12
CA ASP A 130 7.27 6.43 5.84
C ASP A 130 8.10 7.72 5.99
N PHE A 131 9.19 7.87 5.23
CA PHE A 131 9.98 9.09 5.15
C PHE A 131 9.45 10.00 4.08
N ASN A 132 9.18 11.26 4.44
CA ASN A 132 9.01 12.31 3.45
C ASN A 132 10.38 12.69 2.83
N PRO A 133 10.60 12.48 1.52
CA PRO A 133 11.87 12.79 0.87
C PRO A 133 12.20 14.29 0.84
N ALA A 134 11.21 15.16 0.64
CA ALA A 134 11.43 16.61 0.58
C ALA A 134 11.67 17.24 1.96
N ALA A 135 10.97 16.78 2.98
CA ALA A 135 11.05 17.31 4.33
C ALA A 135 12.16 16.64 5.17
N ASP A 136 12.64 15.47 4.76
CA ASP A 136 13.54 14.61 5.53
C ASP A 136 12.96 14.33 6.93
N ARG A 137 11.72 13.83 6.97
CA ARG A 137 11.01 13.54 8.21
C ARG A 137 10.33 12.19 8.13
N LEU A 138 10.48 11.40 9.19
CA LEU A 138 9.75 10.17 9.39
C LEU A 138 8.32 10.49 9.84
N ARG A 139 7.33 10.01 9.10
CA ARG A 139 5.92 10.03 9.48
C ARG A 139 5.58 8.70 10.15
N VAL A 140 4.81 8.76 11.24
CA VAL A 140 4.18 7.59 11.84
C VAL A 140 2.71 7.90 12.07
N ILE A 141 1.82 7.14 11.44
CA ILE A 141 0.38 7.24 11.65
C ILE A 141 -0.18 5.95 12.26
N SER A 142 -1.44 5.95 12.70
CA SER A 142 -2.06 4.78 13.31
C SER A 142 -3.56 4.65 12.98
N ASP A 143 -4.09 3.44 13.13
CA ASP A 143 -5.52 3.11 13.16
C ASP A 143 -6.34 3.92 14.19
N ASN A 144 -5.70 4.55 15.17
CA ASN A 144 -6.36 5.41 16.15
C ASN A 144 -6.34 6.90 15.80
N GLY A 145 -5.83 7.27 14.61
CA GLY A 145 -5.74 8.64 14.10
C GLY A 145 -4.54 9.44 14.62
N GLN A 146 -3.57 8.79 15.28
CA GLN A 146 -2.32 9.43 15.65
C GLN A 146 -1.54 9.85 14.39
N ASN A 147 -0.86 10.99 14.48
CA ASN A 147 -0.10 11.56 13.38
C ASN A 147 1.21 12.18 13.94
N LEU A 148 2.28 11.40 13.92
CA LEU A 148 3.58 11.81 14.44
C LEU A 148 4.54 12.13 13.29
N ARG A 149 5.40 13.12 13.51
CA ARG A 149 6.49 13.45 12.61
C ARG A 149 7.79 13.57 13.38
N HIS A 150 8.77 12.75 13.05
CA HIS A 150 10.07 12.71 13.70
C HIS A 150 11.18 13.27 12.79
N ASN A 151 12.09 14.02 13.38
CA ASN A 151 13.28 14.54 12.74
C ASN A 151 14.51 13.81 13.27
N LEU A 152 15.12 12.97 12.43
CA LEU A 152 16.32 12.24 12.80
C LEU A 152 17.54 13.14 13.03
N ASN A 153 17.61 14.32 12.39
CA ASN A 153 18.79 15.18 12.50
C ASN A 153 18.93 15.85 13.88
N ASN A 154 17.83 15.97 14.63
CA ASN A 154 17.84 16.56 15.98
C ASN A 154 17.10 15.72 17.02
N HIS A 155 16.68 14.50 16.66
CA HIS A 155 15.99 13.53 17.51
C HIS A 155 14.73 14.07 18.20
N THR A 156 13.94 14.89 17.49
CA THR A 156 12.67 15.42 18.02
C THR A 156 11.47 14.83 17.31
N THR A 157 10.41 14.56 18.05
CA THR A 157 9.09 14.17 17.53
C THR A 157 8.10 15.29 17.76
N VAL A 158 7.32 15.61 16.74
CA VAL A 158 6.13 16.45 16.85
C VAL A 158 4.91 15.56 16.73
N GLN A 159 3.96 15.71 17.66
CA GLN A 159 2.61 15.23 17.46
C GLN A 159 1.82 16.30 16.69
N ASP A 160 1.62 16.04 15.39
CA ASP A 160 0.82 16.90 14.52
C ASP A 160 -0.69 16.73 14.85
N GLN A 161 -1.56 17.46 14.16
CA GLN A 161 -3.01 17.26 14.35
C GLN A 161 -3.40 15.83 13.98
N ASN A 162 -4.29 15.25 14.79
CA ASN A 162 -4.82 13.91 14.53
C ASN A 162 -5.42 13.82 13.14
N LEU A 163 -5.31 12.64 12.53
CA LEU A 163 -5.96 12.35 11.26
C LEU A 163 -7.46 12.63 11.38
N ASN A 164 -8.05 13.29 10.38
CA ASN A 164 -9.44 13.70 10.39
C ASN A 164 -10.01 13.74 8.97
N PHE A 165 -11.28 13.33 8.84
CA PHE A 165 -12.08 13.59 7.66
C PHE A 165 -12.81 14.93 7.84
N PRO A 166 -12.68 15.89 6.93
CA PRO A 166 -13.40 17.16 7.01
C PRO A 166 -14.91 16.94 7.14
N GLY A 167 -15.50 17.56 8.16
CA GLY A 167 -16.95 17.44 8.44
C GLY A 167 -17.31 16.27 9.37
N GLU A 168 -16.35 15.45 9.77
CA GLU A 168 -16.55 14.41 10.79
C GLU A 168 -16.00 14.86 12.15
N GLU A 169 -16.67 14.42 13.23
CA GLU A 169 -16.22 14.70 14.59
C GLU A 169 -15.21 13.65 15.07
N GLY A 170 -14.10 14.13 15.64
CA GLY A 170 -13.07 13.27 16.24
C GLY A 170 -11.96 12.85 15.28
N ALA A 171 -11.09 11.97 15.77
CA ALA A 171 -9.97 11.46 14.97
C ALA A 171 -10.45 10.32 14.06
N ALA A 172 -10.01 10.35 12.80
CA ALA A 172 -10.19 9.27 11.85
C ALA A 172 -9.66 7.94 12.42
N LYS A 173 -10.34 6.85 12.09
CA LYS A 173 -9.98 5.50 12.52
C LYS A 173 -9.68 4.62 11.32
N GLY A 174 -8.82 3.63 11.51
CA GLY A 174 -8.51 2.62 10.50
C GLY A 174 -7.63 3.10 9.34
N VAL A 175 -6.93 4.23 9.49
CA VAL A 175 -5.89 4.64 8.54
C VAL A 175 -4.57 4.02 8.98
N THR A 176 -4.10 3.01 8.24
CA THR A 176 -3.11 2.05 8.77
C THR A 176 -1.86 1.87 7.94
N ALA A 177 -1.76 2.50 6.77
CA ALA A 177 -0.54 2.57 5.97
C ALA A 177 -0.44 3.96 5.34
N ALA A 178 0.79 4.41 5.07
CA ALA A 178 1.06 5.71 4.47
C ALA A 178 2.32 5.63 3.61
N ALA A 179 2.37 6.39 2.52
CA ALA A 179 3.56 6.48 1.67
C ALA A 179 3.62 7.85 0.96
N TYR A 180 4.81 8.47 0.94
CA TYR A 180 5.07 9.66 0.16
C TYR A 180 5.45 9.32 -1.29
N THR A 181 4.93 10.11 -2.23
CA THR A 181 5.40 10.06 -3.62
C THR A 181 6.75 10.76 -3.78
N ASN A 182 7.45 10.46 -4.88
CA ASN A 182 8.65 11.16 -5.35
C ASN A 182 9.85 11.02 -4.41
N ASN A 183 10.37 9.80 -4.34
CA ASN A 183 11.56 9.37 -3.62
C ASN A 183 12.87 9.92 -4.24
N ASP A 184 12.97 11.25 -4.27
CA ASP A 184 14.13 11.99 -4.75
C ASP A 184 14.49 13.18 -3.82
N ARG A 185 15.54 13.92 -4.18
CA ARG A 185 16.03 15.09 -3.42
C ARG A 185 15.89 16.39 -4.21
N SER A 186 15.18 16.36 -5.33
CA SER A 186 15.06 17.49 -6.22
C SER A 186 14.07 18.51 -5.65
N ALA A 187 14.44 19.80 -5.67
CA ALA A 187 13.52 20.87 -5.31
C ALA A 187 12.44 21.11 -6.39
N ALA A 188 12.56 20.47 -7.57
CA ALA A 188 11.59 20.57 -8.65
C ALA A 188 10.37 19.66 -8.47
N THR A 189 10.47 18.65 -7.59
CA THR A 189 9.44 17.67 -7.28
C THR A 189 8.94 17.89 -5.85
N ALA A 190 7.62 17.89 -5.66
CA ALA A 190 6.99 17.96 -4.35
C ALA A 190 6.45 16.58 -3.96
N THR A 191 6.27 16.33 -2.67
CA THR A 191 5.77 15.04 -2.16
C THR A 191 4.27 15.14 -1.85
N THR A 192 3.49 14.13 -2.22
CA THR A 192 2.12 13.93 -1.75
C THR A 192 2.10 12.71 -0.83
N LEU A 193 1.41 12.80 0.31
CA LEU A 193 1.20 11.65 1.19
C LEU A 193 -0.12 10.95 0.81
N ALA A 194 -0.04 9.66 0.51
CA ALA A 194 -1.20 8.80 0.34
C ALA A 194 -1.28 7.81 1.49
N ASP A 195 -2.49 7.57 1.99
CA ASP A 195 -2.75 6.62 3.06
C ASP A 195 -3.76 5.55 2.64
N VAL A 196 -3.73 4.41 3.32
CA VAL A 196 -4.74 3.35 3.23
C VAL A 196 -5.70 3.47 4.41
N ASP A 197 -6.95 3.80 4.12
CA ASP A 197 -8.06 3.73 5.06
C ASP A 197 -8.74 2.35 4.91
N THR A 198 -8.37 1.45 5.81
CA THR A 198 -8.87 0.07 5.86
C THR A 198 -10.28 -0.04 6.44
N THR A 199 -10.79 0.99 7.13
CA THR A 199 -12.17 0.98 7.62
C THR A 199 -13.16 1.26 6.50
N ASN A 200 -12.80 2.17 5.59
CA ASN A 200 -13.66 2.56 4.47
C ASN A 200 -13.22 1.96 3.12
N ASP A 201 -12.24 1.05 3.12
CA ASP A 201 -11.67 0.40 1.94
C ASP A 201 -11.30 1.39 0.83
N GLN A 202 -10.47 2.38 1.16
CA GLN A 202 -10.13 3.46 0.23
C GLN A 202 -8.69 3.96 0.36
N ILE A 203 -8.20 4.58 -0.71
CA ILE A 203 -7.03 5.46 -0.64
C ILE A 203 -7.51 6.88 -0.31
N VAL A 204 -6.74 7.55 0.53
CA VAL A 204 -6.94 8.96 0.89
C VAL A 204 -5.62 9.71 0.70
N LEU A 205 -5.66 10.99 0.37
CA LEU A 205 -4.51 11.88 0.44
C LEU A 205 -4.52 12.64 1.75
N GLN A 206 -3.38 12.70 2.43
CA GLN A 206 -3.22 13.50 3.64
C GLN A 206 -2.65 14.87 3.29
N SER A 207 -3.52 15.87 3.13
CA SER A 207 -3.14 17.19 2.63
C SER A 207 -3.91 18.34 3.30
N PRO A 208 -3.24 19.27 4.01
CA PRO A 208 -1.84 19.21 4.41
C PRO A 208 -1.54 18.09 5.42
N ALA A 209 -0.41 17.40 5.29
CA ALA A 209 -0.04 16.28 6.17
C ALA A 209 -0.03 16.66 7.67
N ASN A 210 0.51 17.83 8.02
CA ASN A 210 0.61 18.23 9.43
C ASN A 210 -0.76 18.64 10.04
N SER A 211 -1.77 18.91 9.21
CA SER A 211 -3.14 19.14 9.66
C SER A 211 -3.95 17.85 9.82
N GLY A 212 -3.38 16.70 9.42
CA GLY A 212 -4.05 15.40 9.47
C GLY A 212 -5.27 15.27 8.55
N THR A 213 -5.52 16.25 7.68
CA THR A 213 -6.71 16.29 6.83
C THR A 213 -6.65 15.22 5.74
N LEU A 214 -7.65 14.34 5.70
CA LEU A 214 -7.77 13.24 4.74
C LEU A 214 -8.76 13.57 3.65
N ALA A 215 -8.35 13.38 2.40
CA ALA A 215 -9.17 13.57 1.21
C ALA A 215 -9.26 12.25 0.42
N PRO A 216 -10.41 11.55 0.42
CA PRO A 216 -10.58 10.30 -0.33
C PRO A 216 -10.34 10.47 -1.83
N THR A 217 -9.60 9.52 -2.43
CA THR A 217 -9.37 9.47 -3.88
C THR A 217 -10.21 8.40 -4.57
N GLY A 218 -10.43 7.27 -3.90
CA GLY A 218 -11.37 6.25 -4.34
C GLY A 218 -11.21 4.91 -3.63
N LYS A 219 -12.04 3.94 -3.99
CA LYS A 219 -12.14 2.65 -3.30
C LYS A 219 -11.06 1.66 -3.75
N LEU A 220 -10.57 0.86 -2.81
CA LEU A 220 -9.61 -0.22 -3.05
C LEU A 220 -10.16 -1.31 -3.98
N GLY A 221 -11.49 -1.53 -3.94
CA GLY A 221 -12.13 -2.65 -4.64
C GLY A 221 -11.92 -4.01 -3.97
N VAL A 222 -11.30 -4.01 -2.79
CA VAL A 222 -11.13 -5.16 -1.89
C VAL A 222 -11.50 -4.72 -0.48
N ASN A 223 -12.12 -5.61 0.29
CA ASN A 223 -12.31 -5.42 1.73
C ASN A 223 -11.02 -5.79 2.46
N ALA A 224 -10.27 -4.78 2.88
CA ALA A 224 -8.96 -4.95 3.49
C ALA A 224 -9.06 -5.18 4.99
N GLY A 225 -8.27 -6.11 5.51
CA GLY A 225 -8.04 -6.27 6.94
C GLY A 225 -7.29 -5.06 7.52
N LEU A 226 -7.32 -4.95 8.84
CA LEU A 226 -6.79 -3.78 9.58
C LEU A 226 -5.32 -3.48 9.28
N LYS A 227 -4.46 -4.51 9.23
CA LYS A 227 -3.03 -4.33 8.94
C LYS A 227 -2.82 -4.27 7.43
N ALA A 228 -2.29 -3.12 7.00
CA ALA A 228 -1.93 -2.85 5.63
C ALA A 228 -0.52 -2.22 5.59
N GLY A 229 0.14 -2.36 4.45
CA GLY A 229 1.37 -1.65 4.12
C GLY A 229 1.20 -0.93 2.79
N LEU A 230 1.90 0.17 2.61
CA LEU A 230 1.90 0.95 1.37
C LEU A 230 3.30 1.52 1.19
N ASP A 231 3.84 1.41 -0.01
CA ASP A 231 5.06 2.12 -0.41
C ASP A 231 4.98 2.52 -1.88
N ILE A 232 5.68 3.60 -2.24
CA ILE A 232 5.66 4.21 -3.57
C ILE A 232 7.09 4.29 -4.12
N TYR A 233 7.39 3.43 -5.09
CA TYR A 233 8.64 3.50 -5.83
C TYR A 233 8.63 4.65 -6.83
N SER A 234 9.77 5.34 -6.97
CA SER A 234 9.94 6.42 -7.95
C SER A 234 10.96 6.05 -9.02
N THR A 235 10.57 6.18 -10.29
CA THR A 235 11.51 6.11 -11.41
C THR A 235 12.14 7.48 -11.60
N LEU A 236 13.47 7.55 -11.58
CA LEU A 236 14.20 8.80 -11.68
C LEU A 236 14.82 9.00 -13.07
N SER A 237 14.79 10.24 -13.56
CA SER A 237 15.60 10.73 -14.68
C SER A 237 16.35 11.97 -14.21
N ASP A 238 17.67 12.00 -14.37
CA ASP A 238 18.53 13.11 -13.91
C ASP A 238 18.30 13.52 -12.44
N GLY A 239 18.04 12.52 -11.58
CA GLY A 239 17.80 12.71 -10.16
C GLY A 239 16.42 13.29 -9.80
N GLN A 240 15.49 13.34 -10.76
CA GLN A 240 14.11 13.81 -10.55
C GLN A 240 13.12 12.69 -10.84
N THR A 241 12.08 12.57 -10.03
CA THR A 241 11.02 11.59 -10.27
C THR A 241 10.26 11.93 -11.54
N VAL A 242 10.17 10.95 -12.45
CA VAL A 242 9.38 11.03 -13.69
C VAL A 242 8.17 10.10 -13.69
N ASP A 243 8.15 9.10 -12.81
CA ASP A 243 7.01 8.19 -12.64
C ASP A 243 6.99 7.59 -11.23
N ASN A 244 5.80 7.20 -10.77
CA ASN A 244 5.61 6.53 -9.48
C ASN A 244 4.83 5.23 -9.64
N ALA A 245 5.26 4.18 -8.93
CA ALA A 245 4.57 2.90 -8.84
C ALA A 245 4.27 2.58 -7.37
N ALA A 246 2.99 2.59 -7.01
CA ALA A 246 2.54 2.30 -5.65
C ALA A 246 2.22 0.81 -5.46
N PHE A 247 2.66 0.26 -4.35
CA PHE A 247 2.43 -1.12 -3.94
C PHE A 247 1.83 -1.17 -2.55
N ALA A 248 0.83 -2.02 -2.36
CA ALA A 248 0.23 -2.24 -1.05
C ALA A 248 0.23 -3.72 -0.68
N SER A 249 0.54 -4.01 0.59
CA SER A 249 0.22 -5.30 1.18
C SER A 249 -1.15 -5.19 1.83
N LEU A 250 -2.13 -5.91 1.30
CA LEU A 250 -3.49 -5.92 1.83
C LEU A 250 -3.91 -7.36 2.12
N THR A 251 -4.62 -7.56 3.23
CA THR A 251 -5.19 -8.86 3.57
C THR A 251 -6.68 -8.84 3.25
N PRO A 252 -7.15 -9.48 2.16
CA PRO A 252 -8.58 -9.57 1.90
C PRO A 252 -9.30 -10.24 3.06
N ASN A 253 -10.51 -9.79 3.38
CA ASN A 253 -11.33 -10.42 4.41
C ASN A 253 -11.46 -11.94 4.17
N GLY A 254 -11.13 -12.74 5.18
CA GLY A 254 -11.13 -14.22 5.12
C GLY A 254 -9.88 -14.85 4.50
N ALA A 255 -8.92 -14.06 4.01
CA ALA A 255 -7.64 -14.59 3.52
C ALA A 255 -6.71 -14.98 4.68
N ALA A 256 -5.96 -16.06 4.52
CA ALA A 256 -4.98 -16.52 5.51
C ALA A 256 -3.71 -15.64 5.52
N ASN A 257 -3.29 -15.17 4.35
CA ASN A 257 -2.12 -14.32 4.15
C ASN A 257 -2.46 -13.08 3.31
N PRO A 258 -1.71 -11.98 3.49
CA PRO A 258 -1.79 -10.79 2.65
C PRO A 258 -1.41 -11.11 1.19
N SER A 259 -1.89 -10.27 0.27
CA SER A 259 -1.43 -10.23 -1.10
C SER A 259 -0.79 -8.88 -1.41
N LEU A 260 0.19 -8.88 -2.32
CA LEU A 260 0.71 -7.64 -2.88
C LEU A 260 -0.25 -7.14 -3.97
N TYR A 261 -0.51 -5.85 -3.95
CA TYR A 261 -1.32 -5.13 -4.94
C TYR A 261 -0.49 -4.03 -5.57
N SER A 262 -0.70 -3.77 -6.87
CA SER A 262 -0.40 -2.45 -7.42
C SER A 262 -1.57 -1.52 -7.13
N VAL A 263 -1.31 -0.29 -6.74
CA VAL A 263 -2.36 0.68 -6.37
C VAL A 263 -2.28 1.91 -7.27
N ASN A 264 -3.44 2.36 -7.76
CA ASN A 264 -3.55 3.70 -8.33
C ASN A 264 -3.96 4.67 -7.22
N VAL A 265 -3.03 5.52 -6.77
CA VAL A 265 -3.28 6.43 -5.63
C VAL A 265 -4.33 7.50 -5.92
N LEU A 266 -4.60 7.82 -7.20
CA LEU A 266 -5.55 8.85 -7.60
C LEU A 266 -6.97 8.31 -7.77
N THR A 267 -7.14 7.02 -8.07
CA THR A 267 -8.46 6.38 -8.20
C THR A 267 -8.78 5.44 -7.04
N GLY A 268 -7.79 5.15 -6.20
CA GLY A 268 -7.84 4.18 -5.12
C GLY A 268 -7.81 2.72 -5.56
N GLN A 269 -7.88 2.42 -6.86
CA GLN A 269 -8.01 1.04 -7.33
C GLN A 269 -6.78 0.19 -6.98
N ALA A 270 -6.98 -0.86 -6.19
CA ALA A 270 -5.98 -1.89 -5.94
C ALA A 270 -6.16 -3.04 -6.93
N THR A 271 -5.08 -3.46 -7.60
CA THR A 271 -5.07 -4.60 -8.53
C THR A 271 -4.18 -5.71 -7.96
N PRO A 272 -4.71 -6.92 -7.71
CA PRO A 272 -3.94 -7.99 -7.09
C PRO A 272 -2.80 -8.45 -8.00
N ILE A 273 -1.61 -8.58 -7.43
CA ILE A 273 -0.45 -9.17 -8.09
C ILE A 273 -0.43 -10.66 -7.74
N ARG A 274 -0.04 -11.00 -6.50
CA ARG A 274 0.00 -12.37 -5.96
C ARG A 274 -0.04 -12.37 -4.43
N GLN A 275 -0.49 -13.49 -3.85
CA GLN A 275 -0.48 -13.71 -2.41
C GLN A 275 0.92 -14.03 -1.90
N PHE A 276 1.28 -13.49 -0.73
CA PHE A 276 2.52 -13.84 -0.04
C PHE A 276 2.42 -15.26 0.58
N PRO A 277 3.54 -15.98 0.70
CA PRO A 277 3.55 -17.28 1.39
C PRO A 277 3.56 -17.11 2.92
N LEU A 278 3.76 -15.88 3.42
CA LEU A 278 3.79 -15.50 4.82
C LEU A 278 2.89 -14.28 5.08
N ASN A 279 2.62 -14.01 6.36
CA ASN A 279 1.84 -12.86 6.80
C ASN A 279 2.62 -11.53 6.72
N ILE A 280 3.09 -11.14 5.52
CA ILE A 280 3.83 -9.88 5.29
C ILE A 280 2.86 -8.71 5.25
N THR A 281 2.77 -7.91 6.31
CA THR A 281 1.75 -6.86 6.43
C THR A 281 2.25 -5.45 6.14
N ASP A 282 3.56 -5.25 6.09
CA ASP A 282 4.18 -3.99 5.71
C ASP A 282 5.37 -4.23 4.77
N LEU A 283 5.70 -3.26 3.93
CA LEU A 283 6.75 -3.37 2.92
C LEU A 283 7.47 -2.05 2.66
N ALA A 284 8.72 -2.16 2.20
CA ALA A 284 9.50 -1.08 1.62
C ALA A 284 10.22 -1.57 0.36
N VAL A 285 10.06 -0.84 -0.74
CA VAL A 285 10.69 -1.05 -2.04
C VAL A 285 12.03 -0.31 -2.03
N SER A 286 13.09 -0.95 -2.50
CA SER A 286 14.41 -0.31 -2.55
C SER A 286 14.35 0.92 -3.47
N LEU A 287 15.02 2.00 -3.06
CA LEU A 287 15.08 3.26 -3.84
C LEU A 287 15.61 3.09 -5.26
N THR A 288 16.43 2.07 -5.53
CA THR A 288 17.03 1.80 -6.84
C THR A 288 16.32 0.69 -7.63
N GLY A 289 15.37 -0.01 -7.01
CA GLY A 289 14.67 -1.17 -7.58
C GLY A 289 15.48 -2.47 -7.64
N THR A 290 16.75 -2.51 -7.23
CA THR A 290 17.66 -3.66 -7.42
C THR A 290 18.03 -4.40 -6.15
#